data_AF-A0A643C3W1-F1
#
_entry.id   AF-A0A643C3W1-F1
#
_cell.length_a   1.000
_cell.length_b   1.000
_cell.length_c   1.000
_cell.angle_alpha   90.00
_cell.angle_beta   90.00
_cell.angle_gamma   90.00
#
_symmetry.space_group_name_H-M   'P 1'
#
loop_
_entity.id
_entity.type
_entity.pdbx_description
1 polymer ?
#
loop_
_entity_poly.entity_id
_entity_poly.type
_entity_poly.pdbx_seq_one_letter_code
_entity_poly.pdbx_strand_id
1 'polypeptide(L)'
;PTTAASTPDAVDKYLETPGDENEHAHFQKAKERLEAKHRERMSQVMREWEEAERQAKNLPKADKKAVIQHFQEKVESLEQEAANERQQLVETHMARVEAMLNDRRRLALENYITALQAVPPRVGFPSQLRAQQPVGMGTLGTEGPKKEIGRSF
;
A
#
# COMPACT_ATOMS: atom_id res chain seq x y z
N PRO A 1 2.33 -40.22 4.02
CA PRO A 1 1.87 -38.93 4.56
C PRO A 1 1.45 -37.99 3.42
N THR A 2 0.14 -37.79 3.27
CA THR A 2 -0.46 -36.89 2.28
C THR A 2 -0.30 -35.47 2.76
N THR A 3 0.60 -34.71 2.13
CA THR A 3 0.67 -33.26 2.26
C THR A 3 -0.63 -32.70 1.69
N ALA A 4 -1.59 -32.37 2.54
CA ALA A 4 -2.75 -31.61 2.12
C ALA A 4 -2.23 -30.25 1.64
N ALA A 5 -2.30 -30.04 0.33
CA ALA A 5 -2.04 -28.75 -0.29
C ALA A 5 -3.02 -27.75 0.33
N SER A 6 -2.56 -27.02 1.34
CA SER A 6 -3.29 -25.90 1.90
C SER A 6 -3.37 -24.86 0.81
N THR A 7 -4.58 -24.37 0.55
CA THR A 7 -4.80 -23.24 -0.36
C THR A 7 -3.81 -22.13 -0.07
N PRO A 8 -3.13 -21.54 -1.08
CA PRO A 8 -2.10 -20.55 -0.85
C PRO A 8 -2.66 -19.41 0.00
N ASP A 9 -1.99 -19.13 1.12
CA ASP A 9 -2.33 -18.05 2.02
C ASP A 9 -2.26 -16.72 1.25
N ALA A 10 -2.91 -15.70 1.76
CA ALA A 10 -2.83 -14.36 1.18
C ALA A 10 -1.40 -13.82 1.14
N VAL A 11 -0.60 -14.22 2.12
CA VAL A 11 0.84 -13.95 2.17
C VAL A 11 1.52 -14.68 1.01
N ASP A 12 1.27 -15.98 0.83
CA ASP A 12 1.81 -16.76 -0.29
C ASP A 12 1.44 -16.14 -1.64
N LYS A 13 0.16 -15.78 -1.80
CA LYS A 13 -0.33 -15.13 -3.01
C LYS A 13 0.35 -13.77 -3.23
N TYR A 14 0.58 -13.00 -2.17
CA TYR A 14 1.32 -11.75 -2.29
C TYR A 14 2.77 -11.99 -2.68
N LEU A 15 3.44 -13.01 -2.13
CA LEU A 15 4.82 -13.37 -2.47
C LEU A 15 4.99 -13.83 -3.93
N GLU A 16 3.99 -14.53 -4.49
CA GLU A 16 4.01 -15.02 -5.87
C GLU A 16 3.58 -13.99 -6.91
N THR A 17 2.75 -13.01 -6.53
CA THR A 17 2.23 -12.01 -7.47
C THR A 17 3.28 -10.93 -7.72
N PRO A 18 3.68 -10.64 -8.98
CA PRO A 18 4.60 -9.55 -9.27
C PRO A 18 4.03 -8.19 -8.85
N GLY A 19 4.90 -7.25 -8.50
CA GLY A 19 4.49 -5.91 -8.06
C GLY A 19 3.74 -5.14 -9.16
N ASP A 20 2.68 -4.44 -8.77
CA ASP A 20 1.83 -3.63 -9.64
C ASP A 20 1.65 -2.21 -9.06
N GLU A 21 0.90 -1.33 -9.74
CA GLU A 21 0.64 0.03 -9.22
C GLU A 21 -0.09 0.03 -7.86
N ASN A 22 -0.72 -1.09 -7.47
CA ASN A 22 -1.47 -1.26 -6.25
C ASN A 22 -0.67 -2.05 -5.18
N GLU A 23 0.65 -2.20 -5.36
CA GLU A 23 1.59 -2.92 -4.51
C GLU A 23 1.42 -2.60 -3.01
N HIS A 24 1.26 -1.33 -2.65
CA HIS A 24 1.10 -0.93 -1.24
C HIS A 24 -0.19 -1.47 -0.62
N ALA A 25 -1.31 -1.49 -1.37
CA ALA A 25 -2.57 -2.02 -0.88
C ALA A 25 -2.50 -3.56 -0.71
N HIS A 26 -1.82 -4.25 -1.63
CA HIS A 26 -1.59 -5.69 -1.51
C HIS A 26 -0.71 -6.04 -0.31
N PHE A 27 0.36 -5.29 -0.09
CA PHE A 27 1.22 -5.43 1.09
C PHE A 27 0.44 -5.27 2.39
N GLN A 28 -0.37 -4.22 2.53
CA GLN A 28 -1.15 -3.98 3.75
C GLN A 28 -2.16 -5.09 4.01
N LYS A 29 -2.83 -5.58 2.97
CA LYS A 29 -3.75 -6.72 3.09
C LYS A 29 -3.04 -8.01 3.49
N ALA A 30 -1.87 -8.27 2.92
CA ALA A 30 -1.06 -9.43 3.28
C ALA A 30 -0.58 -9.34 4.74
N LYS A 31 -0.12 -8.16 5.17
CA LYS A 31 0.31 -7.88 6.54
C LYS A 31 -0.82 -8.06 7.55
N GLU A 32 -2.00 -7.51 7.28
CA GLU A 32 -3.16 -7.64 8.16
C GLU A 32 -3.56 -9.11 8.34
N ARG A 33 -3.56 -9.88 7.25
CA ARG A 33 -3.86 -11.31 7.29
C ARG A 33 -2.81 -12.11 8.04
N LEU A 34 -1.53 -11.80 7.85
CA LEU A 34 -0.44 -12.41 8.61
C LEU A 34 -0.59 -12.16 10.12
N GLU A 35 -0.86 -10.91 10.51
CA GLU A 35 -1.07 -10.55 11.91
C GLU A 35 -2.34 -11.20 12.50
N ALA A 36 -3.42 -11.31 11.72
CA ALA A 36 -4.64 -11.99 12.13
C ALA A 36 -4.40 -13.49 12.38
N LYS A 37 -3.69 -14.15 11.47
CA LYS A 37 -3.31 -15.57 11.58
C LYS A 37 -2.43 -15.82 12.81
N HIS A 38 -1.45 -14.94 13.06
CA HIS A 38 -0.62 -15.04 14.27
C HIS A 38 -1.45 -14.89 15.55
N ARG A 39 -2.38 -13.92 15.62
CA ARG A 39 -3.27 -13.75 16.77
C ARG A 39 -4.16 -14.97 17.00
N GLU A 40 -4.69 -15.56 15.94
CA GLU A 40 -5.51 -16.77 16.02
C GLU A 40 -4.71 -17.95 16.58
N ARG A 41 -3.53 -18.21 16.03
CA ARG A 41 -2.60 -19.26 16.51
C ARG A 41 -2.20 -19.04 17.96
N MET A 42 -1.88 -17.81 18.35
CA MET A 42 -1.54 -17.47 19.74
C MET A 42 -2.73 -17.72 20.68
N SER A 43 -3.93 -17.30 20.27
CA SER A 43 -5.15 -17.55 21.05
C SER A 43 -5.41 -19.05 21.23
N GLN A 44 -5.17 -19.86 20.19
CA GLN A 44 -5.27 -21.31 20.30
C GLN A 44 -4.27 -21.89 21.31
N VAL A 45 -3.01 -21.47 21.27
CA VAL A 45 -1.99 -21.91 22.23
C VAL A 45 -2.34 -21.53 23.66
N MET A 46 -2.90 -20.34 23.88
CA MET A 46 -3.34 -19.92 25.22
C MET A 46 -4.50 -20.78 25.74
N ARG A 47 -5.45 -21.18 24.89
CA ARG A 47 -6.51 -22.12 25.32
C ARG A 47 -5.95 -23.50 25.64
N GLU A 48 -5.07 -24.01 24.79
CA GLU A 48 -4.41 -25.31 25.01
C GLU A 48 -3.57 -25.28 26.30
N TRP A 49 -2.93 -24.16 26.61
CA TRP A 49 -2.22 -23.94 27.87
C TRP A 49 -3.17 -24.07 29.06
N GLU A 50 -4.30 -23.35 29.05
CA GLU A 50 -5.27 -23.37 30.15
C GLU A 50 -5.83 -24.79 30.39
N GLU A 51 -6.11 -25.53 29.32
CA GLU A 51 -6.56 -26.91 29.40
C GLU A 51 -5.48 -27.83 29.97
N ALA A 52 -4.23 -27.69 29.50
CA ALA A 52 -3.11 -28.47 29.98
C ALA A 52 -2.78 -28.17 31.45
N GLU A 53 -2.82 -26.90 31.88
CA GLU A 53 -2.66 -26.53 33.28
C GLU A 53 -3.75 -27.13 34.16
N ARG A 54 -5.01 -27.14 33.67
CA ARG A 54 -6.13 -27.75 34.41
C ARG A 54 -5.93 -29.25 34.63
N GLN A 55 -5.45 -29.96 33.61
CA GLN A 55 -5.11 -31.39 33.69
C GLN A 55 -3.88 -31.62 34.58
N ALA A 56 -2.90 -30.73 34.49
CA ALA A 56 -1.66 -30.82 35.24
C ALA A 56 -1.83 -30.60 36.76
N LYS A 57 -2.98 -30.08 37.24
CA LYS A 57 -3.23 -29.80 38.67
C LYS A 57 -2.90 -30.97 39.60
N ASN A 58 -3.18 -32.20 39.18
CA ASN A 58 -2.95 -33.41 39.98
C ASN A 58 -1.64 -34.14 39.64
N LEU A 59 -0.83 -33.60 38.72
CA LEU A 59 0.43 -34.22 38.33
C LEU A 59 1.57 -33.96 39.34
N PRO A 60 2.58 -34.83 39.37
CA PRO A 60 3.86 -34.57 40.03
C PRO A 60 4.49 -33.24 39.60
N LYS A 61 5.32 -32.65 40.47
CA LYS A 61 6.00 -31.36 40.19
C LYS A 61 6.86 -31.39 38.93
N ALA A 62 7.52 -32.50 38.65
CA ALA A 62 8.37 -32.65 37.47
C ALA A 62 7.54 -32.53 36.18
N ASP A 63 6.40 -33.19 36.13
CA ASP A 63 5.50 -33.17 34.97
C ASP A 63 4.84 -31.80 34.79
N LYS A 64 4.43 -31.14 35.89
CA LYS A 64 3.96 -29.74 35.84
C LYS A 64 4.99 -28.80 35.22
N LYS A 65 6.26 -28.95 35.60
CA LYS A 65 7.37 -28.16 35.04
C LYS A 65 7.57 -28.47 33.56
N ALA A 66 7.47 -29.74 33.15
CA ALA A 66 7.58 -30.14 31.75
C ALA A 66 6.46 -29.54 30.89
N VAL A 67 5.22 -29.49 31.40
CA VAL A 67 4.09 -28.82 30.73
C VAL A 67 4.37 -27.34 30.54
N ILE A 68 4.77 -26.63 31.59
CA ILE A 68 5.10 -25.19 31.51
C ILE A 68 6.19 -24.93 30.46
N GLN A 69 7.26 -25.72 30.50
CA GLN A 69 8.38 -25.59 29.58
C GLN A 69 7.95 -25.82 28.13
N HIS A 70 7.17 -26.88 27.88
CA HIS A 70 6.70 -27.22 26.53
C HIS A 70 5.96 -26.06 25.86
N PHE A 71 5.08 -25.39 26.59
CA PHE A 71 4.34 -24.28 26.03
C PHE A 71 5.14 -22.98 25.96
N GLN A 72 6.12 -22.75 26.84
CA GLN A 72 7.06 -21.63 26.68
C GLN A 72 7.81 -21.75 25.35
N GLU A 73 8.34 -22.94 25.06
CA GLU A 73 8.99 -23.24 23.78
C GLU A 73 8.02 -23.11 22.60
N LYS A 74 6.76 -23.52 22.79
CA LYS A 74 5.72 -23.38 21.76
C LYS A 74 5.41 -21.92 21.44
N VAL A 75 5.30 -21.06 22.45
CA VAL A 75 5.07 -19.61 22.28
C VAL A 75 6.29 -18.97 21.61
N GLU A 76 7.50 -19.25 22.09
CA GLU A 76 8.74 -18.74 21.51
C GLU A 76 8.88 -19.13 20.04
N SER A 77 8.60 -20.40 19.70
CA SER A 77 8.62 -20.87 18.32
C SER A 77 7.59 -20.15 17.44
N LEU A 78 6.37 -19.89 17.96
CA LEU A 78 5.33 -19.18 17.20
C LEU A 78 5.64 -17.70 17.01
N GLU A 79 6.25 -17.06 18.00
CA GLU A 79 6.71 -15.67 17.90
C GLU A 79 7.86 -15.55 16.88
N GLN A 80 8.81 -16.49 16.91
CA GLN A 80 9.91 -16.51 15.94
C GLN A 80 9.41 -16.77 14.51
N GLU A 81 8.46 -17.70 14.32
CA GLU A 81 7.84 -17.94 13.01
C GLU A 81 7.17 -16.67 12.47
N ALA A 82 6.36 -16.00 13.29
CA ALA A 82 5.68 -14.76 12.89
C ALA A 82 6.65 -13.61 12.61
N ALA A 83 7.75 -13.51 13.36
CA ALA A 83 8.81 -12.54 13.09
C ALA A 83 9.47 -12.80 11.72
N ASN A 84 9.78 -14.06 11.41
CA ASN A 84 10.37 -14.45 10.14
C ASN A 84 9.41 -14.19 8.96
N GLU A 85 8.15 -14.60 9.07
CA GLU A 85 7.12 -14.35 8.05
C GLU A 85 6.94 -12.85 7.80
N ARG A 86 6.93 -12.04 8.87
CA ARG A 86 6.83 -10.57 8.78
C ARG A 86 8.04 -9.98 8.06
N GLN A 87 9.24 -10.46 8.38
CA GLN A 87 10.46 -10.00 7.74
C GLN A 87 10.46 -10.31 6.25
N GLN A 88 10.12 -11.54 5.86
CA GLN A 88 10.02 -11.95 4.46
C GLN A 88 9.01 -11.08 3.68
N LEU A 89 7.87 -10.77 4.31
CA LEU A 89 6.85 -9.91 3.72
C LEU A 89 7.39 -8.50 3.45
N VAL A 90 8.12 -7.92 4.41
CA VAL A 90 8.71 -6.58 4.28
C VAL A 90 9.83 -6.55 3.24
N GLU A 91 10.73 -7.55 3.24
CA GLU A 91 11.82 -7.63 2.28
C GLU A 91 11.31 -7.72 0.84
N THR A 92 10.27 -8.54 0.62
CA THR A 92 9.61 -8.66 -0.69
C THR A 92 9.00 -7.34 -1.13
N HIS A 93 8.29 -6.65 -0.23
CA HIS A 93 7.71 -5.33 -0.51
C HIS A 93 8.78 -4.31 -0.90
N MET A 94 9.88 -4.26 -0.14
CA MET A 94 10.98 -3.33 -0.41
C MET A 94 11.59 -3.56 -1.79
N ALA A 95 11.89 -4.81 -2.14
CA ALA A 95 12.44 -5.15 -3.45
C ALA A 95 11.52 -4.72 -4.62
N ARG A 96 10.21 -4.85 -4.45
CA ARG A 96 9.22 -4.44 -5.47
C ARG A 96 9.11 -2.93 -5.59
N VAL A 97 9.03 -2.23 -4.45
CA VAL A 97 8.99 -0.76 -4.44
C VAL A 97 10.25 -0.18 -5.06
N GLU A 98 11.43 -0.74 -4.73
CA GLU A 98 12.70 -0.32 -5.33
C GLU A 98 12.69 -0.52 -6.85
N ALA A 99 12.24 -1.68 -7.35
CA ALA A 99 12.11 -1.93 -8.79
C ALA A 99 11.18 -0.90 -9.47
N MET A 100 9.99 -0.67 -8.91
CA MET A 100 9.02 0.30 -9.44
C MET A 100 9.59 1.73 -9.48
N LEU A 101 10.28 2.16 -8.42
CA LEU A 101 10.90 3.48 -8.35
C LEU A 101 12.03 3.61 -9.37
N ASN A 102 12.84 2.57 -9.55
CA ASN A 102 13.90 2.54 -10.54
C ASN A 102 13.35 2.63 -11.98
N ASP A 103 12.29 1.90 -12.29
CA ASP A 103 11.64 1.96 -13.61
C ASP A 103 11.02 3.34 -13.87
N ARG A 104 10.31 3.92 -12.90
CA ARG A 104 9.74 5.26 -13.02
C ARG A 104 10.82 6.33 -13.22
N ARG A 105 11.95 6.20 -12.51
CA ARG A 105 13.11 7.08 -12.67
C ARG A 105 13.70 6.96 -14.08
N ARG A 106 13.87 5.73 -14.60
CA ARG A 106 14.38 5.48 -15.95
C ARG A 106 13.48 6.16 -17.00
N LEU A 107 12.16 5.93 -16.93
CA LEU A 107 11.20 6.51 -17.87
C LEU A 107 11.19 8.05 -17.82
N ALA A 108 11.22 8.63 -16.62
CA ALA A 108 11.27 10.09 -16.47
C ALA A 108 12.55 10.69 -17.10
N LEU A 109 13.68 9.99 -16.93
CA LEU A 109 14.95 10.40 -17.50
C LEU A 109 14.97 10.26 -19.03
N GLU A 110 14.46 9.16 -19.56
CA GLU A 110 14.32 8.94 -21.00
C GLU A 110 13.43 10.02 -21.65
N ASN A 111 12.30 10.34 -21.02
CA ASN A 111 11.41 11.42 -21.48
C ASN A 111 12.10 12.79 -21.45
N TYR A 112 12.86 13.06 -20.39
CA TYR A 112 13.62 14.31 -20.26
C TYR A 112 14.69 14.43 -21.36
N ILE A 113 15.48 13.38 -21.58
CA ILE A 113 16.50 13.34 -22.63
C ILE A 113 15.85 13.51 -24.01
N THR A 114 14.75 12.82 -24.27
CA THR A 114 14.00 12.92 -25.53
C THR A 114 13.50 14.35 -25.77
N ALA A 115 12.99 15.03 -24.73
CA ALA A 115 12.54 16.42 -24.84
C ALA A 115 13.69 17.40 -25.12
N LEU A 116 14.87 17.16 -24.53
CA LEU A 116 16.08 17.95 -24.79
C LEU A 116 16.62 17.77 -26.21
N GLN A 117 16.54 16.54 -26.74
CA GLN A 117 17.04 16.20 -28.07
C GLN A 117 16.06 16.54 -29.21
N ALA A 118 14.81 16.88 -28.90
CA ALA A 118 13.83 17.29 -29.91
C ALA A 118 14.32 18.52 -30.69
N VAL A 119 14.03 18.57 -32.00
CA VAL A 119 14.34 19.73 -32.86
C VAL A 119 13.03 20.24 -33.48
N PRO A 120 12.59 21.47 -33.18
CA PRO A 120 13.15 22.38 -32.18
C PRO A 120 12.99 21.85 -30.73
N PRO A 121 13.84 22.30 -29.78
CA PRO A 121 13.76 21.86 -28.39
C PRO A 121 12.40 22.21 -27.78
N ARG A 122 11.77 21.25 -27.09
CA ARG A 122 10.50 21.50 -26.41
C ARG A 122 10.76 22.26 -25.10
N VAL A 123 10.75 23.58 -25.17
CA VAL A 123 10.66 24.43 -23.96
C VAL A 123 9.20 24.44 -23.50
N GLY A 124 8.93 24.02 -22.28
CA GLY A 124 7.58 24.02 -21.72
C GLY A 124 7.07 25.46 -21.56
N PHE A 125 6.22 25.93 -22.47
CA PHE A 125 5.39 27.11 -22.20
C PHE A 125 4.13 26.63 -21.44
N PRO A 126 3.86 27.12 -20.22
CA PRO A 126 2.53 26.95 -19.64
C PRO A 126 1.54 27.70 -20.54
N SER A 127 0.76 26.95 -21.31
CA SER A 127 -0.29 27.45 -22.19
C SER A 127 -1.50 27.95 -21.40
N GLN A 128 -1.31 28.93 -20.53
CA GLN A 128 -2.38 29.71 -19.92
C GLN A 128 -1.88 31.14 -19.70
N LEU A 129 -2.04 31.96 -20.75
CA LEU A 129 -2.33 33.41 -20.71
C LEU A 129 -2.12 34.00 -22.11
N ARG A 130 -2.84 33.49 -23.12
CA ARG A 130 -3.26 34.37 -24.21
C ARG A 130 -4.57 34.98 -23.77
N ALA A 131 -4.48 36.05 -22.98
CA ALA A 131 -5.59 36.94 -22.71
C ALA A 131 -6.17 37.35 -24.07
N GLN A 132 -7.39 36.90 -24.35
CA GLN A 132 -8.20 37.52 -25.37
C GLN A 132 -8.65 38.86 -24.81
N GLN A 133 -8.21 39.97 -25.40
CA GLN A 133 -9.04 41.15 -25.71
C GLN A 133 -8.28 42.24 -26.48
N PRO A 134 -8.97 43.18 -27.17
CA PRO A 134 -8.93 43.28 -28.62
C PRO A 134 -8.27 44.57 -29.11
N VAL A 135 -7.78 44.57 -30.35
CA VAL A 135 -7.33 45.80 -31.02
C VAL A 135 -8.55 46.44 -31.68
N GLY A 136 -8.92 47.62 -31.20
CA GLY A 136 -10.01 48.41 -31.76
C GLY A 136 -9.73 48.89 -33.18
N MET A 137 -10.78 48.96 -33.99
CA MET A 137 -10.89 49.93 -35.07
C MET A 137 -12.24 50.63 -34.91
N GLY A 138 -12.17 51.95 -34.74
CA GLY A 138 -13.34 52.80 -34.75
C GLY A 138 -13.90 52.95 -36.17
N THR A 139 -15.21 53.09 -36.26
CA THR A 139 -15.85 53.89 -37.29
C THR A 139 -16.92 54.78 -36.66
N LEU A 140 -16.85 56.03 -37.09
CA LEU A 140 -17.63 57.20 -36.72
C LEU A 140 -19.04 57.10 -37.35
N GLY A 141 -20.09 57.53 -36.64
CA GLY A 141 -21.45 57.55 -37.20
C GLY A 141 -22.53 58.17 -36.30
N THR A 142 -22.43 59.49 -36.11
CA THR A 142 -23.49 60.53 -36.02
C THR A 142 -24.91 60.22 -35.46
N GLU A 143 -25.24 60.99 -34.40
CA GLU A 143 -26.47 61.77 -34.12
C GLU A 143 -27.86 61.06 -34.07
N GLY A 144 -28.54 61.05 -32.92
CA GLY A 144 -29.57 62.07 -32.59
C GLY A 144 -30.59 61.56 -31.54
N PRO A 145 -31.46 62.40 -30.93
CA PRO A 145 -31.54 62.47 -29.46
C PRO A 145 -32.87 62.07 -28.77
N LYS A 146 -32.70 61.70 -27.48
CA LYS A 146 -33.49 61.95 -26.24
C LYS A 146 -34.99 61.59 -26.11
N LYS A 147 -35.24 60.89 -24.97
CA LYS A 147 -36.27 60.97 -23.90
C LYS A 147 -36.84 59.55 -23.67
N GLU A 148 -37.03 59.01 -22.47
CA GLU A 148 -37.73 59.52 -21.28
C GLU A 148 -37.50 58.48 -20.15
N ILE A 149 -36.91 58.86 -19.01
CA ILE A 149 -37.55 58.94 -17.66
C ILE A 149 -38.43 57.73 -17.29
N GLY A 150 -38.06 57.03 -16.21
CA GLY A 150 -38.98 56.13 -15.52
C GLY A 150 -38.33 55.23 -14.47
N ARG A 151 -38.05 55.76 -13.28
CA ARG A 151 -37.90 54.98 -12.03
C ARG A 151 -39.22 54.25 -11.74
N SER A 152 -39.16 53.04 -11.16
CA SER A 152 -39.89 52.71 -9.92
C SER A 152 -39.46 51.35 -9.35
N PHE A 153 -39.29 51.39 -8.02
CA PHE A 153 -39.29 50.38 -6.96
C PHE A 153 -39.30 48.89 -7.29
#